data_AF-A0A372FBN5-F1
#
_entry.id   AF-A0A372FBN5-F1
#
_cell.length_a   1.000
_cell.length_b   1.000
_cell.length_c   1.000
_cell.angle_alpha   90.00
_cell.angle_beta   90.00
_cell.angle_gamma   90.00
#
_symmetry.space_group_name_H-M   'P 1'
#
loop_
_entity.id
_entity.type
_entity.pdbx_description
1 polymer ?
#
loop_
_entity_poly.entity_id
_entity_poly.type
_entity_poly.pdbx_seq_one_letter_code
_entity_poly.pdbx_strand_id
1 'polypeptide(L)'
;MKSLRYLLGPEFIWFISAVGIKYFGKYNISIQGKYNDTLESMAYWLPLLMVAACMSIYYIPVAPKGYLLLRIIVASIIGSHFVFAYCAASHTVGGPGVGALYIMGISFTIAVLFVASLVKLFFLALK
;
A
#
# COMPACT_ATOMS: atom_id res chain seq x y z
N MET A 1 10.20 25.63 2.09
CA MET A 1 10.71 24.29 2.49
C MET A 1 9.89 23.59 3.58
N LYS A 2 9.03 24.27 4.36
CA LYS A 2 8.19 23.61 5.39
C LYS A 2 7.08 22.71 4.82
N SER A 3 6.52 23.03 3.64
CA SER A 3 5.45 22.26 2.98
C SER A 3 5.90 20.87 2.49
N LEU A 4 7.12 20.77 1.93
CA LEU A 4 7.71 19.51 1.47
C LEU A 4 7.90 18.47 2.59
N ARG A 5 8.10 18.91 3.85
CA ARG A 5 8.21 18.02 5.01
C ARG A 5 6.91 17.26 5.32
N TYR A 6 5.76 17.80 4.92
CA TYR A 6 4.46 17.15 5.14
C TYR A 6 3.97 16.37 3.92
N LEU A 7 4.44 16.73 2.71
CA LEU A 7 4.12 16.01 1.47
C LEU A 7 4.80 14.64 1.37
N LEU A 8 6.02 14.47 1.90
CA LEU A 8 6.75 13.20 1.86
C LEU A 8 6.35 12.28 3.04
N GLY A 9 5.07 12.00 3.15
CA GLY A 9 4.50 11.12 4.17
C GLY A 9 4.09 9.75 3.62
N PRO A 10 3.84 8.76 4.51
CA PRO A 10 3.29 7.47 4.09
C PRO A 10 1.94 7.62 3.37
N GLU A 11 1.15 8.65 3.71
CA GLU A 11 -0.13 8.95 3.07
C GLU A 11 0.04 9.23 1.58
N PHE A 12 1.11 9.94 1.20
CA PHE A 12 1.38 10.29 -0.19
C PHE A 12 1.81 9.08 -1.02
N ILE A 13 2.59 8.17 -0.43
CA ILE A 13 2.98 6.91 -1.07
C ILE A 13 1.74 6.10 -1.45
N TRP A 14 0.82 5.93 -0.49
CA TRP A 14 -0.43 5.21 -0.72
C TRP A 14 -1.36 5.94 -1.69
N PHE A 15 -1.42 7.28 -1.62
CA PHE A 15 -2.22 8.08 -2.55
C PHE A 15 -1.74 7.91 -4.01
N ILE A 16 -0.44 8.02 -4.26
CA ILE A 16 0.12 7.79 -5.60
C ILE A 16 -0.20 6.37 -6.08
N SER A 17 -0.05 5.38 -5.20
CA SER A 17 -0.35 3.99 -5.53
C SER A 17 -1.82 3.81 -5.92
N ALA A 18 -2.75 4.38 -5.15
CA ALA A 18 -4.18 4.34 -5.44
C ALA A 18 -4.52 5.01 -6.79
N VAL A 19 -3.91 6.16 -7.08
CA VAL A 19 -4.06 6.84 -8.37
C VAL A 19 -3.50 5.98 -9.51
N GLY A 20 -2.31 5.41 -9.33
CA GLY A 20 -1.66 4.53 -10.32
C GLY A 20 -2.51 3.30 -10.65
N ILE A 21 -3.00 2.61 -9.63
CA ILE A 21 -3.89 1.44 -9.78
C ILE A 21 -5.21 1.83 -10.44
N LYS A 22 -5.80 2.98 -10.10
CA LYS A 22 -7.02 3.45 -10.75
C LYS A 22 -6.83 3.61 -12.27
N TYR A 23 -5.71 4.19 -12.72
CA TYR A 23 -5.42 4.35 -14.14
C TYR A 23 -5.05 3.02 -14.82
N PHE A 24 -4.20 2.22 -14.19
CA PHE A 24 -3.86 0.88 -14.67
C PHE A 24 -5.09 0.00 -14.83
N GLY A 25 -5.98 0.06 -13.85
CA GLY A 25 -7.22 -0.68 -13.83
C GLY A 25 -8.20 -0.29 -14.93
N LYS A 26 -8.35 1.01 -15.19
CA LYS A 26 -9.12 1.50 -16.34
C LYS A 26 -8.57 0.96 -17.67
N TYR A 27 -7.24 0.88 -17.79
CA TYR A 27 -6.61 0.29 -18.96
C TYR A 27 -6.87 -1.22 -19.06
N ASN A 28 -6.77 -1.97 -17.95
CA ASN A 28 -7.07 -3.41 -17.93
C ASN A 28 -8.49 -3.74 -18.41
N ILE A 29 -9.48 -2.97 -17.95
CA ILE A 29 -10.87 -3.11 -18.41
C ILE A 29 -10.97 -2.86 -19.93
N SER A 30 -10.29 -1.84 -20.44
CA SER A 30 -10.35 -1.48 -21.87
C SER A 30 -9.82 -2.55 -22.81
N ILE A 31 -8.92 -3.41 -22.33
CA ILE A 31 -8.33 -4.53 -23.09
C ILE A 31 -8.88 -5.90 -22.66
N GLN A 32 -10.09 -5.92 -22.10
CA GLN A 32 -10.82 -7.14 -21.74
C GLN A 32 -10.10 -8.04 -20.71
N GLY A 33 -9.41 -7.45 -19.73
CA GLY A 33 -8.86 -8.20 -18.58
C GLY A 33 -7.53 -8.90 -18.82
N LYS A 34 -6.77 -8.50 -19.84
CA LYS A 34 -5.45 -9.07 -20.17
C LYS A 34 -4.48 -9.14 -18.97
N TYR A 35 -4.64 -8.26 -17.98
CA TYR A 35 -3.77 -8.18 -16.79
C TYR A 35 -4.45 -8.62 -15.50
N ASN A 36 -5.48 -9.47 -15.55
CA ASN A 36 -6.11 -10.01 -14.34
C ASN A 36 -5.10 -10.71 -13.42
N ASP A 37 -4.25 -11.59 -13.95
CA ASP A 37 -3.19 -12.27 -13.17
C ASP A 37 -2.21 -11.27 -12.52
N THR A 38 -1.96 -10.15 -13.21
CA THR A 38 -1.11 -9.08 -12.65
C THR A 38 -1.81 -8.42 -11.47
N LEU A 39 -3.10 -8.10 -11.58
CA LEU A 39 -3.89 -7.55 -10.49
C LEU A 39 -3.97 -8.52 -9.30
N GLU A 40 -4.11 -9.81 -9.56
CA GLU A 40 -4.09 -10.83 -8.51
C GLU A 40 -2.73 -10.92 -7.81
N SER A 41 -1.63 -10.95 -8.57
CA SER A 41 -0.28 -10.97 -8.00
C SER A 41 0.06 -9.71 -7.20
N MET A 42 -0.54 -8.56 -7.53
CA MET A 42 -0.40 -7.33 -6.76
C MET A 42 -0.94 -7.47 -5.33
N ALA A 43 -1.89 -8.36 -5.06
CA ALA A 43 -2.36 -8.61 -3.68
C ALA A 43 -1.24 -9.11 -2.75
N TYR A 44 -0.19 -9.72 -3.29
CA TYR A 44 0.95 -10.23 -2.51
C TYR A 44 2.14 -9.26 -2.49
N TRP A 45 2.54 -8.75 -3.66
CA TRP A 45 3.77 -7.96 -3.75
C TRP A 45 3.56 -6.48 -3.38
N LEU A 46 2.39 -5.90 -3.68
CA LEU A 46 2.14 -4.49 -3.43
C LEU A 46 2.15 -4.15 -1.93
N PRO A 47 1.57 -4.94 -1.02
CA PRO A 47 1.68 -4.68 0.42
C PRO A 47 3.13 -4.64 0.91
N LEU A 48 3.96 -5.60 0.46
CA LEU A 48 5.38 -5.65 0.79
C LEU A 48 6.10 -4.37 0.35
N LEU A 49 5.94 -3.99 -0.92
CA LEU A 49 6.59 -2.82 -1.48
C LEU A 49 6.12 -1.52 -0.82
N MET A 50 4.81 -1.35 -0.62
CA MET A 50 4.25 -0.11 -0.08
C MET A 50 4.59 0.08 1.40
N VAL A 51 4.49 -0.98 2.20
CA VAL A 51 4.87 -0.92 3.62
C VAL A 51 6.37 -0.71 3.77
N ALA A 52 7.21 -1.40 2.97
CA ALA A 52 8.65 -1.18 2.97
C ALA A 52 9.01 0.26 2.56
N ALA A 53 8.36 0.80 1.53
CA ALA A 53 8.54 2.20 1.12
C ALA A 53 8.12 3.17 2.24
N CYS A 54 7.02 2.91 2.94
CA CYS A 54 6.61 3.71 4.09
C CYS A 54 7.63 3.65 5.25
N MET A 55 8.15 2.46 5.56
CA MET A 55 9.19 2.29 6.58
C MET A 55 10.51 2.96 6.18
N SER A 56 10.81 3.05 4.88
CA SER A 56 12.01 3.72 4.38
C SER A 56 12.09 5.20 4.76
N ILE A 57 10.94 5.83 5.05
CA ILE A 57 10.84 7.21 5.53
C ILE A 57 11.63 7.41 6.84
N TYR A 58 11.82 6.36 7.64
CA TYR A 58 12.67 6.42 8.83
C TYR A 58 14.14 6.74 8.51
N TYR A 59 14.62 6.43 7.32
CA TYR A 59 16.00 6.71 6.90
C TYR A 59 16.17 8.10 6.27
N ILE A 60 15.07 8.80 5.96
CA ILE A 60 15.11 10.16 5.40
C ILE A 60 15.39 11.17 6.54
N PRO A 61 16.52 11.89 6.55
CA PRO A 61 16.89 12.76 7.68
C PRO A 61 15.90 13.91 7.93
N VAL A 62 15.28 14.41 6.86
CA VAL A 62 14.41 15.59 6.89
C VAL A 62 12.95 15.23 7.26
N ALA A 63 12.59 13.94 7.27
CA ALA A 63 11.23 13.50 7.52
C ALA A 63 10.87 13.61 9.02
N PRO A 64 9.67 14.12 9.36
CA PRO A 64 9.22 14.19 10.75
C PRO A 64 9.07 12.77 11.33
N LYS A 65 9.76 12.50 12.46
CA LYS A 65 9.76 11.18 13.12
C LYS A 65 8.70 11.02 14.20
N GLY A 66 8.18 12.13 14.73
CA GLY A 66 7.11 12.11 15.73
C GLY A 66 5.88 11.39 15.20
N TYR A 67 5.42 10.37 15.92
CA TYR A 67 4.28 9.51 15.56
C TYR A 67 4.38 8.85 14.17
N LEU A 68 5.59 8.75 13.58
CA LEU A 68 5.75 8.22 12.22
C LEU A 68 5.25 6.78 12.08
N LEU A 69 5.45 5.93 13.10
CA LEU A 69 4.98 4.55 13.09
C LEU A 69 3.46 4.50 13.04
N LEU A 70 2.79 5.29 13.88
CA LEU A 70 1.33 5.40 13.91
C LEU A 70 0.80 5.90 12.57
N ARG A 71 1.43 6.91 11.97
CA ARG A 71 1.08 7.40 10.63
C ARG A 71 1.24 6.32 9.57
N ILE A 72 2.33 5.57 9.58
CA ILE A 72 2.55 4.44 8.66
C ILE A 72 1.44 3.40 8.82
N ILE A 73 1.07 3.07 10.05
CA ILE A 73 0.00 2.11 10.34
C ILE A 73 -1.34 2.59 9.76
N VAL A 74 -1.76 3.80 10.14
CA VAL A 74 -3.05 4.37 9.71
C VAL A 74 -3.09 4.55 8.19
N ALA A 75 -2.03 5.13 7.61
CA ALA A 75 -1.93 5.33 6.17
C ALA A 75 -1.93 4.01 5.40
N SER A 76 -1.31 2.95 5.93
CA SER A 76 -1.28 1.65 5.25
C SER A 76 -2.62 0.93 5.30
N ILE A 77 -3.36 1.02 6.40
CA ILE A 77 -4.70 0.44 6.49
C ILE A 77 -5.66 1.17 5.55
N ILE A 78 -5.70 2.50 5.62
CA ILE A 78 -6.59 3.31 4.78
C ILE A 78 -6.17 3.24 3.30
N GLY A 79 -4.87 3.34 3.03
CA GLY A 79 -4.31 3.29 1.69
C GLY A 79 -4.54 1.96 0.99
N SER A 80 -4.29 0.84 1.69
CA SER A 80 -4.55 -0.50 1.14
C SER A 80 -6.01 -0.72 0.84
N HIS A 81 -6.93 -0.20 1.66
CA HIS A 81 -8.36 -0.24 1.37
C HIS A 81 -8.68 0.37 -0.01
N PHE A 82 -8.24 1.61 -0.27
CA PHE A 82 -8.51 2.26 -1.56
C PHE A 82 -7.82 1.56 -2.72
N VAL A 83 -6.56 1.19 -2.55
CA VAL A 83 -5.76 0.51 -3.58
C VAL A 83 -6.41 -0.81 -3.99
N PHE A 84 -6.73 -1.68 -3.03
CA PHE A 84 -7.29 -2.98 -3.35
C PHE A 84 -8.77 -2.92 -3.72
N ALA A 85 -9.51 -1.90 -3.28
CA ALA A 85 -10.85 -1.63 -3.80
C ALA A 85 -10.78 -1.28 -5.30
N TYR A 86 -9.80 -0.46 -5.70
CA TYR A 86 -9.58 -0.16 -7.12
C TYR A 86 -9.08 -1.38 -7.89
N CYS A 87 -8.16 -2.19 -7.36
CA CYS A 87 -7.75 -3.44 -8.01
C CYS A 87 -8.94 -4.36 -8.25
N ALA A 88 -9.77 -4.59 -7.22
CA ALA A 88 -10.95 -5.45 -7.32
C ALA A 88 -11.95 -4.91 -8.35
N ALA A 89 -12.22 -3.60 -8.35
CA ALA A 89 -13.09 -2.97 -9.34
C ALA A 89 -12.54 -3.02 -10.78
N SER A 90 -11.23 -3.27 -10.93
CA SER A 90 -10.52 -3.30 -12.21
C SER A 90 -10.33 -4.70 -12.77
N HIS A 91 -10.69 -5.72 -11.99
CA HIS A 91 -10.78 -7.09 -12.45
C HIS A 91 -12.07 -7.26 -13.26
N THR A 92 -12.06 -8.12 -14.29
CA THR A 92 -13.23 -8.29 -15.16
C THR A 92 -14.48 -8.67 -14.35
N VAL A 93 -15.58 -7.95 -14.64
CA VAL A 93 -16.87 -8.10 -13.95
C VAL A 93 -17.32 -9.56 -14.01
N GLY A 94 -17.52 -10.18 -12.84
CA GLY A 94 -17.98 -11.57 -12.72
C GLY A 94 -16.89 -12.65 -12.76
N GLY A 95 -15.61 -12.28 -12.85
CA GLY A 95 -14.51 -13.24 -12.72
C GLY A 95 -14.42 -13.83 -11.30
N PRO A 96 -14.11 -15.13 -11.15
CA PRO A 96 -13.74 -15.67 -9.84
C PRO A 96 -12.53 -14.90 -9.30
N GLY A 97 -12.55 -14.53 -8.02
CA GLY A 97 -11.38 -13.90 -7.38
C GLY A 97 -11.48 -12.40 -7.05
N VAL A 98 -12.47 -11.67 -7.53
CA VAL A 98 -12.62 -10.20 -7.26
C VAL A 98 -12.64 -9.90 -5.75
N GLY A 99 -13.48 -10.61 -4.99
CA GLY A 99 -13.56 -10.45 -3.54
C GLY A 99 -12.30 -10.97 -2.82
N ALA A 100 -11.70 -12.05 -3.33
CA ALA A 100 -10.48 -12.62 -2.77
C ALA A 100 -9.29 -11.65 -2.89
N LEU A 101 -9.16 -10.95 -4.02
CA LEU A 101 -8.11 -9.96 -4.26
C LEU A 101 -8.13 -8.87 -3.20
N TYR A 102 -9.31 -8.32 -2.92
CA TYR A 102 -9.47 -7.29 -1.89
C TYR A 102 -9.11 -7.80 -0.49
N ILE A 103 -9.68 -8.93 -0.10
CA ILE A 103 -9.46 -9.50 1.24
C ILE A 103 -7.99 -9.90 1.42
N MET A 104 -7.39 -10.59 0.45
CA MET A 104 -5.98 -10.97 0.51
C MET A 104 -5.07 -9.75 0.58
N GLY A 105 -5.29 -8.73 -0.25
CA GLY A 105 -4.46 -7.53 -0.25
C GLY A 105 -4.45 -6.81 1.09
N ILE A 106 -5.62 -6.64 1.72
CA ILE A 106 -5.72 -6.01 3.04
C ILE A 106 -5.13 -6.91 4.13
N SER A 107 -5.49 -8.20 4.16
CA SER A 107 -4.96 -9.14 5.17
C SER A 107 -3.43 -9.22 5.11
N PHE A 108 -2.86 -9.26 3.92
CA PHE A 108 -1.41 -9.29 3.73
C PHE A 108 -0.78 -7.94 4.09
N THR A 109 -1.44 -6.81 3.82
CA THR A 109 -0.99 -5.50 4.31
C THR A 109 -0.91 -5.46 5.83
N ILE A 110 -1.93 -5.96 6.53
CA ILE A 110 -1.93 -6.01 8.00
C ILE A 110 -0.80 -6.90 8.50
N ALA A 111 -0.60 -8.09 7.91
CA ALA A 111 0.46 -9.01 8.29
C ALA A 111 1.85 -8.40 8.11
N VAL A 112 2.12 -7.80 6.94
CA VAL A 112 3.41 -7.15 6.65
C VAL A 112 3.63 -5.95 7.58
N LEU A 113 2.60 -5.14 7.80
CA LEU A 113 2.66 -3.99 8.70
C LEU A 113 2.97 -4.43 10.14
N PHE A 114 2.38 -5.52 10.60
CA PHE A 114 2.64 -6.08 11.93
C PHE A 114 4.11 -6.52 12.05
N VAL A 115 4.61 -7.32 11.12
CA VAL A 115 6.02 -7.76 11.10
C VAL A 115 6.97 -6.57 11.05
N ALA A 116 6.74 -5.62 10.14
CA ALA A 116 7.60 -4.45 10.00
C ALA A 116 7.59 -3.57 11.27
N SER A 117 6.44 -3.46 11.95
CA SER A 117 6.31 -2.74 13.21
C SER A 117 7.09 -3.43 14.33
N LEU A 118 7.01 -4.76 14.45
CA LEU A 118 7.78 -5.53 15.43
C LEU A 118 9.28 -5.36 15.21
N VAL A 119 9.75 -5.51 13.97
CA VAL A 119 11.15 -5.29 13.60
C VAL A 119 11.59 -3.90 14.01
N LYS A 120 10.78 -2.87 13.71
CA LYS A 120 11.12 -1.49 14.06
C LYS A 120 11.19 -1.27 15.57
N LEU A 121 10.24 -1.82 16.33
CA LEU A 121 10.22 -1.74 17.79
C LEU A 121 11.41 -2.47 18.42
N PHE A 122 11.79 -3.64 17.90
CA PHE A 122 12.98 -4.37 18.33
C PHE A 122 14.25 -3.52 18.16
N PHE A 123 14.46 -2.90 16.99
CA PHE A 123 15.59 -2.00 16.77
C PHE A 123 15.53 -0.69 17.58
N LEU A 124 14.36 -0.29 18.06
CA LEU A 124 14.22 0.84 18.99
C LEU A 124 14.60 0.44 20.41
N ALA A 125 14.24 -0.77 20.86
CA ALA A 125 14.55 -1.27 22.20
C ALA A 125 16.04 -1.59 22.42
N LEU A 126 16.78 -1.86 21.34
CA LEU A 126 18.23 -2.11 21.38
C LEU A 126 19.10 -0.84 21.40
N LYS A 127 18.49 0.34 21.27
CA LYS A 127 19.19 1.63 21.32
C LYS A 127 19.01 2.30 22.67
#